data_AF-A0A3M2SG01-F1
#
_entry.id   AF-A0A3M2SG01-F1
#
_cell.length_a   1.000
_cell.length_b   1.000
_cell.length_c   1.000
_cell.angle_alpha   90.00
_cell.angle_beta   90.00
_cell.angle_gamma   90.00
#
_symmetry.space_group_name_H-M   'P 1'
#
loop_
_entity.id
_entity.type
_entity.pdbx_description
1 polymer ?
#
loop_
_entity_poly.entity_id
_entity_poly.type
_entity_poly.pdbx_seq_one_letter_code
_entity_poly.pdbx_strand_id
1 'polypeptide(L)'
;MVPFAPIADLSNLVILPEDTIDVSQGEQNYQDNSIELGTQLTLFSFPSFSLLSALSSISFTLPMDPAPSIGTIDSQAVAFHRTVLAPMKSTQVAAVSSHTLFLDFAIQNRMALHLLLAFSHSELAIHQGYSDRPPLESYLHFQHGSQLFTQQLESFMHTNHVAMMLSFLYLYMFWMRRHPFDVSRLKELSASVLVYVRAFALDELCANGAPDTGISEPVILSRILTYIYDRDVFCGFFGCGESFAGYVDENHEKRQKIWQLSRLPFSNDQSSMWSGSQGSSRNHHRMILDVYFALITIQREINRYSQGSEEQALAMGLGIKRKLERIREEQAFLFELAAAGTQQGSTTPLMALVTVTIFHALEIYLARSRDSALGELPVPSEVQRALKDLVTTAYYTVAAGPVQLLERFQWALLIAGIETHDPIHRDWISASISDPAIKGIFQLMQSAKGPSGITMRAVRRLVSVGYNNI
;
A
#
# COMPACT_ATOMS: atom_id res chain seq x y z
N MET A 1 9.38 -24.82 6.90
CA MET A 1 10.33 -25.01 5.79
C MET A 1 9.82 -26.17 4.93
N VAL A 2 9.38 -25.88 3.70
CA VAL A 2 9.01 -26.89 2.70
C VAL A 2 10.06 -26.78 1.57
N PRO A 3 10.68 -27.88 1.11
CA PRO A 3 11.74 -27.82 0.12
C PRO A 3 11.17 -27.60 -1.30
N PHE A 4 11.92 -26.84 -2.11
CA PHE A 4 11.61 -26.54 -3.51
C PHE A 4 11.59 -27.79 -4.39
N ALA A 5 10.61 -27.88 -5.31
CA ALA A 5 10.68 -28.71 -6.50
C ALA A 5 11.37 -27.91 -7.64
N PRO A 6 12.15 -28.55 -8.52
CA PRO A 6 12.95 -27.86 -9.53
C PRO A 6 12.06 -27.32 -10.65
N ILE A 7 12.19 -26.02 -10.94
CA ILE A 7 11.52 -25.36 -12.08
C ILE A 7 12.30 -25.69 -13.36
N ALA A 8 11.59 -26.21 -14.35
CA ALA A 8 12.10 -26.50 -15.68
C ALA A 8 12.37 -25.21 -16.47
N ASP A 9 13.56 -25.18 -17.07
CA ASP A 9 14.01 -24.49 -18.29
C ASP A 9 13.38 -23.11 -18.63
N LEU A 10 14.10 -22.03 -18.28
CA LEU A 10 13.80 -20.63 -18.59
C LEU A 10 14.58 -20.11 -19.83
N SER A 11 14.93 -20.97 -20.77
CA SER A 11 15.76 -20.63 -21.95
C SER A 11 15.15 -19.63 -22.96
N ASN A 12 13.98 -19.04 -22.70
CA ASN A 12 13.33 -18.07 -23.59
C ASN A 12 13.23 -16.63 -23.06
N LEU A 13 13.96 -16.27 -22.00
CA LEU A 13 14.20 -14.86 -21.69
C LEU A 13 15.28 -14.33 -22.64
N VAL A 14 14.85 -13.68 -23.72
CA VAL A 14 15.72 -12.94 -24.63
C VAL A 14 16.53 -11.93 -23.83
N ILE A 15 17.82 -12.22 -23.70
CA ILE A 15 18.87 -11.34 -23.22
C ILE A 15 19.00 -10.21 -24.25
N LEU A 16 18.82 -8.96 -23.83
CA LEU A 16 19.14 -7.81 -24.69
C LEU A 16 20.67 -7.69 -24.80
N PRO A 17 21.21 -7.46 -26.01
CA PRO A 17 22.65 -7.36 -26.22
C PRO A 17 23.24 -6.03 -25.74
N GLU A 18 24.49 -6.10 -25.27
CA GLU A 18 25.35 -4.98 -24.87
C GLU A 18 25.68 -4.04 -26.05
N ASP A 19 26.07 -2.82 -25.70
CA ASP A 19 26.22 -1.62 -26.53
C ASP A 19 26.97 -1.77 -27.87
N THR A 20 26.50 -1.04 -28.89
CA THR A 20 27.38 -0.39 -29.86
C THR A 20 26.70 0.86 -30.42
N ILE A 21 27.32 2.00 -30.16
CA ILE A 21 27.00 3.31 -30.75
C ILE A 21 27.44 3.28 -32.21
N ASP A 22 26.53 3.57 -33.14
CA ASP A 22 26.92 4.00 -34.49
C ASP A 22 26.16 5.27 -34.89
N VAL A 23 26.94 6.27 -35.26
CA VAL A 23 26.53 7.62 -35.61
C VAL A 23 26.53 7.68 -37.13
N SER A 24 25.35 7.77 -37.75
CA SER A 24 25.26 8.24 -39.13
C SER A 24 23.93 8.91 -39.44
N GLN A 25 24.07 10.08 -40.04
CA GLN A 25 23.08 11.09 -40.40
C GLN A 25 22.06 10.60 -41.45
N GLY A 26 20.88 11.22 -41.44
CA GLY A 26 19.90 11.10 -42.52
C GLY A 26 18.76 12.09 -42.35
N GLU A 27 18.98 13.33 -42.78
CA GLU A 27 17.93 14.31 -43.07
C GLU A 27 16.99 13.76 -44.16
N GLN A 28 15.67 13.91 -43.99
CA GLN A 28 14.78 14.28 -45.09
C GLN A 28 13.41 14.75 -44.60
N ASN A 29 13.09 15.98 -45.01
CA ASN A 29 11.80 16.67 -44.96
C ASN A 29 10.67 15.85 -45.61
N TYR A 30 9.43 15.98 -45.12
CA TYR A 30 8.28 16.33 -45.99
C TYR A 30 7.07 16.87 -45.19
N GLN A 31 6.43 17.85 -45.83
CA GLN A 31 5.38 18.80 -45.45
C GLN A 31 4.09 18.28 -44.79
N ASP A 32 3.73 18.96 -43.69
CA ASP A 32 2.57 19.84 -43.52
C ASP A 32 1.27 19.55 -44.30
N ASN A 33 0.22 19.20 -43.56
CA ASN A 33 -1.17 19.49 -43.94
C ASN A 33 -2.02 19.66 -42.68
N SER A 34 -2.30 20.92 -42.39
CA SER A 34 -3.12 21.44 -41.29
C SER A 34 -4.61 21.20 -41.53
N ILE A 35 -5.29 20.64 -40.52
CA ILE A 35 -6.74 20.82 -40.33
C ILE A 35 -6.92 21.28 -38.89
N GLU A 36 -7.19 22.58 -38.75
CA GLU A 36 -7.53 23.24 -37.49
C GLU A 36 -8.88 22.74 -36.97
N LEU A 37 -8.90 22.18 -35.75
CA LEU A 37 -10.09 22.18 -34.91
C LEU A 37 -9.70 22.71 -33.53
N GLY A 38 -9.93 24.01 -33.36
CA GLY A 38 -9.60 24.76 -32.16
C GLY A 38 -10.32 24.20 -30.94
N THR A 39 -9.54 23.62 -30.03
CA THR A 39 -9.93 23.45 -28.63
C THR A 39 -8.98 24.32 -27.82
N GLN A 40 -9.47 25.47 -27.35
CA GLN A 40 -8.70 26.34 -26.46
C GLN A 40 -8.44 25.59 -25.14
N LEU A 41 -7.24 25.04 -25.00
CA LEU A 41 -6.67 24.67 -23.73
C LEU A 41 -6.43 25.97 -22.95
N THR A 42 -7.31 26.26 -21.99
CA THR A 42 -7.03 27.25 -20.96
C THR A 42 -5.86 26.74 -20.12
N LEU A 43 -4.66 27.19 -20.48
CA LEU A 43 -3.45 27.07 -19.68
C LEU A 43 -3.68 27.85 -18.37
N PHE A 44 -3.92 27.15 -17.28
CA PHE A 44 -3.82 27.74 -15.95
C PHE A 44 -2.35 28.09 -15.70
N SER A 45 -2.03 29.39 -15.63
CA SER A 45 -0.73 29.88 -15.19
C SER A 45 -0.48 29.49 -13.73
N PHE A 46 0.25 28.39 -13.51
CA PHE A 46 0.90 28.13 -12.23
C PHE A 46 2.33 28.66 -12.27
N PRO A 47 2.85 29.20 -11.14
CA PRO A 47 4.22 29.67 -11.09
C PRO A 47 5.16 28.46 -11.18
N SER A 48 5.75 28.27 -12.36
CA SER A 48 6.74 27.23 -12.67
C SER A 48 7.93 27.19 -11.70
N PHE A 49 8.17 28.28 -10.96
CA PHE A 49 9.22 28.40 -9.95
C PHE A 49 8.95 27.69 -8.60
N SER A 50 7.71 27.26 -8.31
CA SER A 50 7.37 26.58 -7.03
C SER A 50 7.52 25.05 -7.09
N LEU A 51 7.34 24.45 -8.27
CA LEU A 51 7.34 23.00 -8.40
C LEU A 51 8.75 22.41 -8.32
N LEU A 52 9.71 23.05 -9.01
CA LEU A 52 11.12 22.68 -8.98
C LEU A 52 11.69 22.81 -7.56
N SER A 53 11.32 23.83 -6.78
CA SER A 53 11.82 23.99 -5.40
C SER A 53 11.17 23.00 -4.41
N ALA A 54 9.89 22.69 -4.60
CA ALA A 54 9.20 21.68 -3.78
C ALA A 54 9.68 20.24 -4.08
N LEU A 55 10.08 19.95 -5.32
CA LEU A 55 10.50 18.61 -5.76
C LEU A 55 12.03 18.41 -5.77
N SER A 56 12.85 19.47 -5.90
CA SER A 56 14.33 19.38 -5.88
C SER A 56 14.93 19.16 -4.49
N SER A 57 14.13 19.33 -3.43
CA SER A 57 14.55 19.00 -2.06
C SER A 57 14.46 17.50 -1.74
N ILE A 58 13.96 16.69 -2.68
CA ILE A 58 13.77 15.26 -2.49
C ILE A 58 15.11 14.52 -2.66
N SER A 59 15.78 14.25 -1.54
CA SER A 59 16.95 13.38 -1.50
C SER A 59 16.50 11.96 -1.17
N PHE A 60 16.47 11.02 -2.12
CA PHE A 60 16.27 9.61 -1.78
C PHE A 60 17.61 8.90 -1.60
N THR A 61 18.40 9.35 -0.63
CA THR A 61 19.62 8.63 -0.22
C THR A 61 19.26 7.59 0.84
N LEU A 62 19.78 6.38 0.67
CA LEU A 62 19.75 5.33 1.69
C LEU A 62 20.80 5.67 2.76
N PRO A 63 20.40 5.94 4.02
CA PRO A 63 21.34 6.35 5.06
C PRO A 63 22.13 5.19 5.68
N MET A 64 21.91 3.95 5.23
CA MET A 64 22.50 2.75 5.82
C MET A 64 23.42 2.03 4.83
N ASP A 65 24.52 1.48 5.34
CA ASP A 65 25.36 0.55 4.59
C ASP A 65 24.55 -0.69 4.15
N PRO A 66 24.70 -1.14 2.90
CA PRO A 66 24.01 -2.32 2.43
C PRO A 66 24.41 -3.55 3.23
N ALA A 67 23.48 -4.51 3.34
CA ALA A 67 23.85 -5.87 3.71
C ALA A 67 24.71 -6.49 2.60
N PRO A 68 25.54 -7.52 2.90
CA PRO A 68 26.33 -8.17 1.88
C PRO A 68 25.43 -8.74 0.78
N SER A 69 25.96 -8.77 -0.45
CA SER A 69 25.30 -9.37 -1.62
C SER A 69 24.83 -10.79 -1.31
N ILE A 70 23.63 -11.11 -1.78
CA ILE A 70 23.05 -12.47 -1.71
C ILE A 70 23.29 -13.26 -3.00
N GLY A 71 23.90 -12.64 -4.01
CA GLY A 71 24.26 -13.27 -5.29
C GLY A 71 23.06 -13.51 -6.20
N THR A 72 21.96 -12.78 -5.99
CA THR A 72 20.74 -12.95 -6.79
C THR A 72 20.74 -12.05 -8.01
N ILE A 73 20.31 -12.59 -9.14
CA ILE A 73 20.20 -11.82 -10.40
C ILE A 73 18.79 -11.24 -10.57
N ASP A 74 18.65 -10.21 -11.41
CA ASP A 74 17.37 -9.51 -11.61
C ASP A 74 16.24 -10.43 -12.09
N SER A 75 16.55 -11.41 -12.95
CA SER A 75 15.55 -12.39 -13.39
C SER A 75 14.99 -13.23 -12.24
N GLN A 76 15.80 -13.52 -11.21
CA GLN A 76 15.34 -14.20 -10.00
C GLN A 76 14.47 -13.28 -9.14
N ALA A 77 14.83 -12.00 -8.99
CA ALA A 77 14.03 -11.03 -8.27
C ALA A 77 12.66 -10.78 -8.93
N VAL A 78 12.62 -10.69 -10.27
CA VAL A 78 11.38 -10.58 -11.06
C VAL A 78 10.54 -11.85 -10.94
N ALA A 79 11.16 -13.03 -11.05
CA ALA A 79 10.46 -14.29 -10.87
C ALA A 79 9.83 -14.37 -9.47
N PHE A 80 10.60 -14.07 -8.42
CA PHE A 80 10.12 -14.00 -7.05
C PHE A 80 8.96 -13.00 -6.88
N HIS A 81 9.06 -11.81 -7.48
CA HIS A 81 7.98 -10.83 -7.45
C HIS A 81 6.68 -11.41 -7.98
N ARG A 82 6.74 -12.07 -9.15
CA ARG A 82 5.56 -12.61 -9.83
C ARG A 82 4.98 -13.84 -9.13
N THR A 83 5.83 -14.76 -8.66
CA THR A 83 5.37 -16.08 -8.19
C THR A 83 5.18 -16.18 -6.68
N VAL A 84 5.79 -15.29 -5.90
CA VAL A 84 5.71 -15.30 -4.43
C VAL A 84 5.13 -13.99 -3.91
N LEU A 85 5.74 -12.86 -4.24
CA LEU A 85 5.38 -11.57 -3.65
C LEU A 85 3.96 -11.13 -4.01
N ALA A 86 3.62 -11.11 -5.30
CA ALA A 86 2.29 -10.72 -5.78
C ALA A 86 1.15 -11.55 -5.14
N PRO A 87 1.23 -12.90 -5.08
CA PRO A 87 0.26 -13.71 -4.34
C PRO A 87 0.21 -13.42 -2.83
N MET A 88 1.32 -13.03 -2.20
CA MET A 88 1.35 -12.72 -0.76
C MET A 88 0.87 -11.31 -0.41
N LYS A 89 0.86 -10.40 -1.39
CA LYS A 89 0.39 -9.01 -1.25
C LYS A 89 -1.02 -8.79 -1.81
N SER A 90 -1.68 -9.84 -2.30
CA SER A 90 -3.03 -9.77 -2.83
C SER A 90 -3.88 -10.92 -2.30
N THR A 91 -5.17 -10.66 -2.06
CA THR A 91 -6.17 -11.70 -1.80
C THR A 91 -6.73 -12.30 -3.08
N GLN A 92 -6.29 -11.81 -4.24
CA GLN A 92 -6.66 -12.32 -5.57
C GLN A 92 -5.62 -13.32 -6.08
N VAL A 93 -6.01 -14.13 -7.06
CA VAL A 93 -5.08 -14.99 -7.80
C VAL A 93 -4.03 -14.11 -8.48
N ALA A 94 -2.75 -14.53 -8.40
CA ALA A 94 -1.62 -13.73 -8.86
C ALA A 94 -1.78 -13.20 -10.30
N ALA A 95 -2.27 -14.04 -11.22
CA ALA A 95 -2.46 -13.70 -12.63
C ALA A 95 -3.38 -12.48 -12.89
N VAL A 96 -4.30 -12.17 -11.96
CA VAL A 96 -5.22 -11.03 -12.07
C VAL A 96 -4.96 -9.94 -11.03
N SER A 97 -3.94 -10.11 -10.17
CA SER A 97 -3.63 -9.16 -9.11
C SER A 97 -3.05 -7.84 -9.65
N SER A 98 -3.32 -6.75 -8.94
CA SER A 98 -2.70 -5.44 -9.24
C SER A 98 -1.18 -5.49 -9.23
N HIS A 99 -0.57 -6.35 -8.42
CA HIS A 99 0.90 -6.46 -8.33
C HIS A 99 1.52 -7.02 -9.62
N THR A 100 0.92 -8.06 -10.22
CA THR A 100 1.39 -8.58 -11.51
C THR A 100 1.24 -7.54 -12.61
N LEU A 101 0.12 -6.80 -12.62
CA LEU A 101 -0.08 -5.70 -13.54
C LEU A 101 0.97 -4.59 -13.37
N PHE A 102 1.23 -4.17 -12.13
CA PHE A 102 2.23 -3.14 -11.84
C PHE A 102 3.64 -3.57 -12.26
N LEU A 103 3.95 -4.86 -12.16
CA LEU A 103 5.19 -5.44 -12.70
C LEU A 103 5.25 -5.29 -14.22
N ASP A 104 4.19 -5.64 -14.94
CA ASP A 104 4.17 -5.57 -16.41
C ASP A 104 4.35 -4.13 -16.94
N PHE A 105 3.83 -3.13 -16.23
CA PHE A 105 4.09 -1.72 -16.53
C PHE A 105 5.50 -1.27 -16.12
N ALA A 106 5.98 -1.73 -14.96
CA ALA A 106 7.31 -1.36 -14.47
C ALA A 106 8.43 -1.86 -15.38
N ILE A 107 8.32 -3.07 -15.94
CA ILE A 107 9.33 -3.65 -16.86
C ILE A 107 9.51 -2.77 -18.12
N GLN A 108 8.49 -2.02 -18.53
CA GLN A 108 8.54 -1.15 -19.70
C GLN A 108 9.23 0.19 -19.44
N ASN A 109 9.60 0.50 -18.19
CA ASN A 109 10.20 1.76 -17.82
C ASN A 109 11.40 1.57 -16.87
N ARG A 110 12.59 2.01 -17.29
CA ARG A 110 13.84 1.79 -16.54
C ARG A 110 13.79 2.29 -15.09
N MET A 111 13.26 3.48 -14.85
CA MET A 111 13.14 4.06 -13.50
C MET A 111 12.24 3.22 -12.59
N ALA A 112 11.02 2.91 -13.06
CA ALA A 112 10.07 2.10 -12.30
C ALA A 112 10.61 0.67 -12.08
N LEU A 113 11.29 0.10 -13.07
CA LEU A 113 11.94 -1.21 -12.96
C LEU A 113 13.04 -1.24 -11.91
N HIS A 114 13.93 -0.24 -11.88
CA HIS A 114 14.96 -0.16 -10.84
C HIS A 114 14.34 -0.10 -9.43
N LEU A 115 13.32 0.71 -9.20
CA LEU A 115 12.67 0.79 -7.89
C LEU A 115 11.90 -0.50 -7.55
N LEU A 116 11.29 -1.16 -8.53
CA LEU A 116 10.68 -2.48 -8.37
C LEU A 116 11.73 -3.53 -7.97
N LEU A 117 12.89 -3.54 -8.63
CA LEU A 117 13.98 -4.48 -8.36
C LEU A 117 14.58 -4.23 -6.98
N ALA A 118 14.75 -2.96 -6.60
CA ALA A 118 15.17 -2.58 -5.25
C ALA A 118 14.25 -3.21 -4.19
N PHE A 119 12.94 -3.04 -4.35
CA PHE A 119 11.95 -3.64 -3.47
C PHE A 119 11.99 -5.17 -3.52
N SER A 120 12.04 -5.77 -4.72
CA SER A 120 11.94 -7.22 -4.90
C SER A 120 13.16 -7.97 -4.36
N HIS A 121 14.37 -7.47 -4.58
CA HIS A 121 15.60 -8.02 -3.97
C HIS A 121 15.56 -7.91 -2.44
N SER A 122 15.05 -6.80 -1.90
CA SER A 122 14.91 -6.68 -0.44
C SER A 122 13.90 -7.69 0.12
N GLU A 123 12.75 -7.88 -0.53
CA GLU A 123 11.75 -8.83 -0.07
C GLU A 123 12.23 -10.28 -0.21
N LEU A 124 13.01 -10.58 -1.26
CA LEU A 124 13.65 -11.88 -1.43
C LEU A 124 14.61 -12.20 -0.28
N ALA A 125 15.46 -11.23 0.11
CA ALA A 125 16.38 -11.38 1.23
C ALA A 125 15.64 -11.62 2.56
N ILE A 126 14.56 -10.87 2.81
CA ILE A 126 13.70 -11.05 4.00
C ILE A 126 13.04 -12.43 3.97
N HIS A 127 12.48 -12.83 2.83
CA HIS A 127 11.79 -14.11 2.67
C HIS A 127 12.73 -15.30 2.89
N GLN A 128 13.99 -15.19 2.48
CA GLN A 128 15.02 -16.20 2.70
C GLN A 128 15.61 -16.17 4.12
N GLY A 129 15.21 -15.20 4.96
CA GLY A 129 15.72 -15.03 6.32
C GLY A 129 17.17 -14.54 6.37
N TYR A 130 17.65 -13.90 5.30
CA TYR A 130 19.04 -13.45 5.20
C TYR A 130 19.27 -12.16 5.99
N SER A 131 18.48 -11.12 5.71
CA SER A 131 18.64 -9.80 6.32
C SER A 131 17.40 -8.93 6.12
N ASP A 132 17.05 -8.15 7.15
CA ASP A 132 16.03 -7.09 7.06
C ASP A 132 16.60 -5.78 6.47
N ARG A 133 17.94 -5.63 6.46
CA ARG A 133 18.62 -4.57 5.73
C ARG A 133 18.66 -4.90 4.22
N PRO A 134 18.50 -3.90 3.34
CA PRO A 134 18.61 -4.11 1.89
C PRO A 134 19.95 -4.75 1.53
N PRO A 135 19.97 -5.85 0.74
CA PRO A 135 21.21 -6.40 0.20
C PRO A 135 21.82 -5.45 -0.85
N LEU A 136 23.09 -5.67 -1.21
CA LEU A 136 23.81 -4.82 -2.17
C LEU A 136 23.07 -4.62 -3.49
N GLU A 137 22.46 -5.67 -4.04
CA GLU A 137 21.68 -5.63 -5.27
C GLU A 137 20.50 -4.65 -5.12
N SER A 138 19.75 -4.79 -4.03
CA SER A 138 18.64 -3.89 -3.70
C SER A 138 19.10 -2.43 -3.58
N TYR A 139 20.23 -2.21 -2.90
CA TYR A 139 20.81 -0.88 -2.70
C TYR A 139 21.19 -0.21 -4.02
N LEU A 140 21.88 -0.92 -4.92
CA LEU A 140 22.30 -0.39 -6.21
C LEU A 140 21.10 -0.03 -7.10
N HIS A 141 20.08 -0.90 -7.14
CA HIS A 141 18.86 -0.61 -7.86
C HIS A 141 18.10 0.58 -7.27
N PHE A 142 18.06 0.71 -5.94
CA PHE A 142 17.44 1.86 -5.29
C PHE A 142 18.16 3.15 -5.68
N GLN A 143 19.49 3.18 -5.58
CA GLN A 143 20.29 4.35 -5.93
C GLN A 143 20.08 4.78 -7.38
N HIS A 144 20.17 3.85 -8.33
CA HIS A 144 19.95 4.15 -9.75
C HIS A 144 18.50 4.58 -10.04
N GLY A 145 17.52 3.88 -9.47
CA GLY A 145 16.09 4.22 -9.62
C GLY A 145 15.77 5.61 -9.09
N SER A 146 16.31 5.95 -7.91
CA SER A 146 16.16 7.27 -7.30
C SER A 146 16.84 8.37 -8.11
N GLN A 147 18.02 8.13 -8.69
CA GLN A 147 18.69 9.09 -9.57
C GLN A 147 17.86 9.38 -10.83
N LEU A 148 17.35 8.34 -11.50
CA LEU A 148 16.47 8.50 -12.66
C LEU A 148 15.18 9.22 -12.30
N PHE A 149 14.63 8.92 -11.12
CA PHE A 149 13.43 9.58 -10.60
C PHE A 149 13.63 11.07 -10.40
N THR A 150 14.72 11.48 -9.76
CA THR A 150 15.07 12.89 -9.59
C THR A 150 15.28 13.60 -10.94
N GLN A 151 15.99 12.98 -11.87
CA GLN A 151 16.19 13.53 -13.23
C GLN A 151 14.86 13.73 -13.97
N GLN A 152 13.93 12.77 -13.87
CA GLN A 152 12.62 12.88 -14.49
C GLN A 152 11.77 14.00 -13.86
N LEU A 153 11.86 14.20 -12.54
CA LEU A 153 11.23 15.32 -11.86
C LEU A 153 11.77 16.68 -12.31
N GLU A 154 13.04 16.76 -12.73
CA GLU A 154 13.67 18.00 -13.19
C GLU A 154 13.36 18.31 -14.67
N SER A 155 13.17 17.28 -15.51
CA SER A 155 13.05 17.43 -16.96
C SER A 155 11.68 17.96 -17.43
N PHE A 156 10.58 17.67 -16.73
CA PHE A 156 9.17 18.05 -17.05
C PHE A 156 8.63 17.71 -18.45
N MET A 157 9.46 17.27 -19.40
CA MET A 157 9.08 16.95 -20.78
C MET A 157 8.66 15.49 -20.90
N HIS A 158 7.52 15.24 -21.56
CA HIS A 158 6.97 13.90 -21.87
C HIS A 158 6.99 12.91 -20.70
N THR A 159 6.36 13.29 -19.59
CA THR A 159 6.39 12.47 -18.38
C THR A 159 5.43 11.28 -18.49
N ASN A 160 5.95 10.07 -18.39
CA ASN A 160 5.13 8.87 -18.24
C ASN A 160 4.54 8.83 -16.82
N HIS A 161 3.30 9.28 -16.66
CA HIS A 161 2.63 9.40 -15.36
C HIS A 161 2.48 8.05 -14.67
N VAL A 162 2.20 6.99 -15.41
CA VAL A 162 2.11 5.62 -14.86
C VAL A 162 3.44 5.21 -14.23
N ALA A 163 4.56 5.39 -14.94
CA ALA A 163 5.88 5.06 -14.42
C ALA A 163 6.27 5.91 -13.19
N MET A 164 5.93 7.21 -13.19
CA MET A 164 6.16 8.09 -12.06
C MET A 164 5.36 7.66 -10.82
N MET A 165 4.06 7.38 -10.98
CA MET A 165 3.22 6.96 -9.88
C MET A 165 3.59 5.55 -9.37
N LEU A 166 4.00 4.63 -10.25
CA LEU A 166 4.56 3.34 -9.84
C LEU A 166 5.85 3.51 -9.04
N SER A 167 6.71 4.43 -9.45
CA SER A 167 7.96 4.74 -8.73
C SER A 167 7.66 5.25 -7.32
N PHE A 168 6.71 6.17 -7.16
CA PHE A 168 6.23 6.59 -5.84
C PHE A 168 5.70 5.41 -5.01
N LEU A 169 4.91 4.52 -5.61
CA LEU A 169 4.38 3.34 -4.93
C LEU A 169 5.50 2.41 -4.44
N TYR A 170 6.51 2.13 -5.28
CA TYR A 170 7.64 1.28 -4.89
C TYR A 170 8.53 1.94 -3.84
N LEU A 171 8.66 3.27 -3.84
CA LEU A 171 9.32 4.00 -2.74
C LEU A 171 8.57 3.82 -1.42
N TYR A 172 7.24 3.92 -1.41
CA TYR A 172 6.44 3.61 -0.21
C TYR A 172 6.68 2.18 0.25
N MET A 173 6.54 1.21 -0.66
CA MET A 173 6.73 -0.20 -0.35
C MET A 173 8.15 -0.51 0.15
N PHE A 174 9.16 0.18 -0.36
CA PHE A 174 10.54 0.00 0.08
C PHE A 174 10.79 0.57 1.48
N TRP A 175 10.35 1.81 1.74
CA TRP A 175 10.58 2.52 3.00
C TRP A 175 9.74 1.99 4.16
N MET A 176 8.50 1.57 3.90
CA MET A 176 7.63 0.94 4.89
C MET A 176 8.14 -0.42 5.38
N ARG A 177 9.21 -0.94 4.79
CA ARG A 177 9.84 -2.21 5.17
C ARG A 177 11.13 -2.01 5.97
N ARG A 178 11.55 -0.77 6.21
CA ARG A 178 12.73 -0.47 7.01
C ARG A 178 12.38 -0.42 8.48
N HIS A 179 13.21 -1.03 9.32
CA HIS A 179 13.17 -0.83 10.76
C HIS A 179 14.45 -0.11 11.20
N PRO A 180 14.37 1.01 11.93
CA PRO A 180 13.17 1.83 12.22
C PRO A 180 12.55 2.47 10.95
N PHE A 181 11.31 2.95 11.05
CA PHE A 181 10.70 3.75 9.97
C PHE A 181 11.44 5.07 9.81
N ASP A 182 11.78 5.42 8.57
CA ASP A 182 12.26 6.77 8.26
C ASP A 182 11.06 7.73 8.16
N VAL A 183 10.69 8.29 9.31
CA VAL A 183 9.53 9.17 9.45
C VAL A 183 9.67 10.44 8.59
N SER A 184 10.89 10.97 8.42
CA SER A 184 11.10 12.17 7.58
C SER A 184 10.86 11.83 6.13
N ARG A 185 11.46 10.74 5.64
CA ARG A 185 11.33 10.31 4.24
C ARG A 185 9.90 9.97 3.87
N LEU A 186 9.15 9.30 4.74
CA LEU A 186 7.74 9.00 4.48
C LEU A 186 6.86 10.27 4.44
N LYS A 187 7.16 11.28 5.26
CA LYS A 187 6.49 12.59 5.18
C LYS A 187 6.82 13.34 3.89
N GLU A 188 8.10 13.37 3.51
CA GLU A 188 8.57 13.97 2.25
C GLU A 188 7.91 13.26 1.06
N LEU A 189 7.85 11.93 1.07
CA LEU A 189 7.23 11.13 0.02
C LEU A 189 5.74 11.45 -0.12
N SER A 190 5.02 11.50 1.00
CA SER A 190 3.61 11.90 1.07
C SER A 190 3.36 13.29 0.46
N ALA A 191 4.17 14.29 0.84
CA ALA A 191 4.08 15.63 0.29
C ALA A 191 4.42 15.66 -1.21
N SER A 192 5.41 14.88 -1.64
CA SER A 192 5.87 14.81 -3.03
C SER A 192 4.80 14.23 -3.95
N VAL A 193 4.12 13.17 -3.53
CA VAL A 193 2.97 12.61 -4.27
C VAL A 193 1.89 13.66 -4.43
N LEU A 194 1.54 14.37 -3.35
CA LEU A 194 0.54 15.44 -3.39
C LEU A 194 0.92 16.52 -4.42
N VAL A 195 2.14 17.03 -4.35
CA VAL A 195 2.64 18.06 -5.27
C VAL A 195 2.54 17.56 -6.72
N TYR A 196 3.00 16.34 -6.99
CA TYR A 196 2.98 15.76 -8.32
C TYR A 196 1.56 15.55 -8.86
N VAL A 197 0.66 14.97 -8.06
CA VAL A 197 -0.75 14.74 -8.44
C VAL A 197 -1.44 16.06 -8.79
N ARG A 198 -1.21 17.12 -7.99
CA ARG A 198 -1.79 18.44 -8.25
C ARG A 198 -1.19 19.12 -9.47
N ALA A 199 0.12 19.00 -9.67
CA ALA A 199 0.82 19.62 -10.80
C ALA A 199 0.28 19.15 -12.15
N PHE A 200 -0.01 17.85 -12.24
CA PHE A 200 -0.46 17.20 -13.48
C PHE A 200 -1.96 16.89 -13.47
N ALA A 201 -2.71 17.37 -12.47
CA ALA A 201 -4.15 17.14 -12.31
C ALA A 201 -4.56 15.66 -12.47
N LEU A 202 -3.75 14.73 -11.92
CA LEU A 202 -3.95 13.30 -12.14
C LEU A 202 -5.24 12.79 -11.49
N ASP A 203 -5.66 13.42 -10.40
CA ASP A 203 -6.93 13.14 -9.73
C ASP A 203 -8.14 13.53 -10.59
N GLU A 204 -8.07 14.64 -11.32
CA GLU A 204 -9.08 15.04 -12.30
C GLU A 204 -9.10 14.11 -13.52
N LEU A 205 -7.92 13.77 -14.05
CA LEU A 205 -7.79 12.81 -15.15
C LEU A 205 -8.44 11.46 -14.80
N CYS A 206 -8.20 10.98 -13.58
CA CYS A 206 -8.77 9.73 -13.08
C CYS A 206 -10.28 9.85 -12.81
N ALA A 207 -10.74 10.95 -12.20
CA ALA A 207 -12.16 11.11 -11.85
C ALA A 207 -13.06 11.32 -13.07
N ASN A 208 -12.52 11.88 -14.16
CA ASN A 208 -13.23 12.09 -15.42
C ASN A 208 -12.98 10.96 -16.44
N GLY A 209 -12.19 9.94 -16.08
CA GLY A 209 -11.89 8.81 -16.95
C GLY A 209 -13.14 8.02 -17.30
N ALA A 210 -13.39 7.85 -18.60
CA ALA A 210 -14.48 7.01 -19.07
C ALA A 210 -14.16 5.52 -18.85
N PRO A 211 -15.17 4.68 -18.52
CA PRO A 211 -15.02 3.24 -18.47
C PRO A 211 -14.98 2.67 -19.89
N ASP A 212 -13.92 2.97 -20.64
CA ASP A 212 -13.69 2.39 -21.96
C ASP A 212 -13.21 0.93 -21.83
N THR A 213 -13.48 0.14 -22.86
CA THR A 213 -13.19 -1.31 -22.88
C THR A 213 -11.70 -1.58 -23.11
N GLY A 214 -10.85 -1.29 -22.12
CA GLY A 214 -9.41 -1.55 -22.22
C GLY A 214 -8.57 -1.11 -21.03
N ILE A 215 -7.27 -1.38 -21.09
CA ILE A 215 -6.29 -0.86 -20.13
C ILE A 215 -5.98 0.58 -20.55
N SER A 216 -6.80 1.53 -20.14
CA SER A 216 -6.53 2.95 -20.34
C SER A 216 -5.64 3.50 -19.22
N GLU A 217 -4.88 4.55 -19.53
CA GLU A 217 -4.02 5.23 -18.55
C GLU A 217 -4.80 5.68 -17.28
N PRO A 218 -6.00 6.29 -17.37
CA PRO A 218 -6.79 6.66 -16.19
C PRO A 218 -7.16 5.48 -15.28
N VAL A 219 -7.42 4.29 -15.84
CA VAL A 219 -7.75 3.08 -15.05
C VAL A 219 -6.54 2.62 -14.24
N ILE A 220 -5.37 2.58 -14.86
CA ILE A 220 -4.11 2.19 -14.21
C ILE A 220 -3.70 3.22 -13.16
N LEU A 221 -3.73 4.51 -13.50
CA LEU A 221 -3.44 5.58 -12.56
C LEU A 221 -4.40 5.56 -11.36
N SER A 222 -5.70 5.37 -11.57
CA SER A 222 -6.67 5.27 -10.48
C SER A 222 -6.34 4.15 -9.50
N ARG A 223 -5.86 3.02 -10.03
CA ARG A 223 -5.44 1.87 -9.23
C ARG A 223 -4.17 2.15 -8.45
N ILE A 224 -3.16 2.76 -9.07
CA ILE A 224 -1.92 3.15 -8.40
C ILE A 224 -2.21 4.19 -7.30
N LEU A 225 -3.00 5.22 -7.61
CA LEU A 225 -3.41 6.26 -6.66
C LEU A 225 -4.17 5.68 -5.47
N THR A 226 -5.03 4.69 -5.69
CA THR A 226 -5.74 3.99 -4.62
C THR A 226 -4.77 3.25 -3.69
N TYR A 227 -3.75 2.59 -4.25
CA TYR A 227 -2.71 1.92 -3.45
C TYR A 227 -1.83 2.92 -2.69
N ILE A 228 -1.46 4.04 -3.31
CA ILE A 228 -0.69 5.09 -2.62
C ILE A 228 -1.52 5.73 -1.53
N TYR A 229 -2.80 6.01 -1.77
CA TYR A 229 -3.73 6.51 -0.76
C TYR A 229 -3.80 5.56 0.45
N ASP A 230 -3.93 4.26 0.20
CA ASP A 230 -3.90 3.22 1.24
C ASP A 230 -2.60 3.28 2.08
N ARG A 231 -1.43 3.28 1.42
CA ARG A 231 -0.12 3.35 2.09
C ARG A 231 0.08 4.66 2.85
N ASP A 232 -0.39 5.79 2.32
CA ASP A 232 -0.27 7.09 2.95
C ASP A 232 -1.14 7.20 4.23
N VAL A 233 -2.38 6.67 4.18
CA VAL A 233 -3.25 6.56 5.37
C VAL A 233 -2.63 5.64 6.43
N PHE A 234 -2.07 4.51 6.00
CA PHE A 234 -1.39 3.58 6.90
C PHE A 234 -0.26 4.27 7.67
N CYS A 235 0.59 5.02 6.97
CA CYS A 235 1.70 5.73 7.58
C CYS A 235 1.24 6.85 8.54
N GLY A 236 0.04 7.39 8.33
CA GLY A 236 -0.61 8.34 9.26
C GLY A 236 -0.79 7.81 10.69
N PHE A 237 -0.99 6.50 10.87
CA PHE A 237 -1.05 5.88 12.20
C PHE A 237 0.22 6.19 13.02
N PHE A 238 1.38 6.05 12.37
CA PHE A 238 2.71 6.27 12.95
C PHE A 238 3.14 7.74 12.92
N GLY A 239 2.32 8.64 12.38
CA GLY A 239 2.62 10.07 12.26
C GLY A 239 3.58 10.40 11.12
N CYS A 240 3.66 9.55 10.09
CA CYS A 240 4.57 9.72 8.96
C CYS A 240 3.86 9.63 7.60
N GLY A 241 2.84 10.46 7.33
CA GLY A 241 2.13 10.49 6.06
C GLY A 241 0.98 11.51 6.07
N GLU A 242 -0.09 11.21 5.32
CA GLU A 242 -1.39 11.91 5.28
C GLU A 242 -1.43 13.26 4.57
N SER A 243 -0.36 13.70 3.89
CA SER A 243 -0.46 14.89 3.03
C SER A 243 -1.28 14.58 1.78
N PHE A 244 -0.95 13.49 1.08
CA PHE A 244 -1.70 13.07 -0.10
C PHE A 244 -3.09 12.56 0.25
N ALA A 245 -3.21 11.68 1.24
CA ALA A 245 -4.51 11.22 1.72
C ALA A 245 -5.34 12.38 2.30
N GLY A 246 -4.66 13.36 2.91
CA GLY A 246 -5.12 14.70 3.25
C GLY A 246 -6.03 15.29 2.18
N TYR A 247 -5.41 15.55 1.04
CA TYR A 247 -6.00 16.13 -0.17
C TYR A 247 -7.10 15.27 -0.80
N VAL A 248 -6.89 13.96 -0.95
CA VAL A 248 -7.88 13.07 -1.57
C VAL A 248 -9.23 13.10 -0.84
N ASP A 249 -9.20 13.25 0.48
CA ASP A 249 -10.40 13.29 1.31
C ASP A 249 -11.13 14.64 1.33
N GLU A 250 -10.55 15.71 0.75
CA GLU A 250 -11.22 17.00 0.61
C GLU A 250 -12.40 16.92 -0.37
N ASN A 251 -12.38 15.95 -1.30
CA ASN A 251 -13.44 15.73 -2.26
C ASN A 251 -13.89 14.25 -2.29
N HIS A 252 -14.90 13.93 -1.48
CA HIS A 252 -15.45 12.58 -1.36
C HIS A 252 -16.00 12.02 -2.68
N GLU A 253 -16.65 12.85 -3.50
CA GLU A 253 -17.20 12.42 -4.79
C GLU A 253 -16.08 12.01 -5.74
N LYS A 254 -15.04 12.84 -5.85
CA LYS A 254 -13.87 12.57 -6.68
C LYS A 254 -13.17 11.29 -6.25
N ARG A 255 -12.91 11.13 -4.94
CA ARG A 255 -12.33 9.90 -4.38
C ARG A 255 -13.16 8.67 -4.74
N GLN A 256 -14.49 8.76 -4.67
CA GLN A 256 -15.36 7.65 -5.01
C GLN A 256 -15.31 7.29 -6.50
N LYS A 257 -15.23 8.28 -7.40
CA LYS A 257 -15.06 8.05 -8.84
C LYS A 257 -13.73 7.35 -9.14
N ILE A 258 -12.64 7.81 -8.55
CA ILE A 258 -11.31 7.19 -8.69
C ILE A 258 -11.34 5.74 -8.17
N TRP A 259 -11.94 5.50 -7.01
CA TRP A 259 -12.11 4.15 -6.47
C TRP A 259 -12.91 3.23 -7.41
N GLN A 260 -14.03 3.72 -7.95
CA GLN A 260 -14.83 2.95 -8.90
C GLN A 260 -14.05 2.61 -10.17
N LEU A 261 -13.32 3.57 -10.73
CA LEU A 261 -12.50 3.37 -11.93
C LEU A 261 -11.35 2.38 -11.68
N SER A 262 -10.73 2.44 -10.49
CA SER A 262 -9.62 1.56 -10.10
C SER A 262 -9.98 0.06 -10.14
N ARG A 263 -11.26 -0.28 -9.98
CA ARG A 263 -11.76 -1.66 -9.87
C ARG A 263 -12.22 -2.28 -11.18
N LEU A 264 -12.15 -1.57 -12.31
CA LEU A 264 -12.58 -2.14 -13.59
C LEU A 264 -11.73 -3.39 -13.94
N PRO A 265 -12.38 -4.49 -14.36
CA PRO A 265 -11.69 -5.71 -14.78
C PRO A 265 -10.93 -5.48 -16.10
N PHE A 266 -9.94 -6.32 -16.36
CA PHE A 266 -9.20 -6.26 -17.62
C PHE A 266 -9.93 -7.00 -18.75
N SER A 267 -9.80 -6.50 -19.97
CA SER A 267 -10.49 -7.01 -21.16
C SER A 267 -10.25 -8.51 -21.45
N ASN A 268 -9.19 -9.12 -20.92
CA ASN A 268 -8.93 -10.55 -21.05
C ASN A 268 -9.85 -11.46 -20.21
N ASP A 269 -10.67 -10.88 -19.32
CA ASP A 269 -11.63 -11.62 -18.49
C ASP A 269 -13.00 -11.81 -19.18
N GLN A 270 -13.14 -11.35 -20.43
CA GLN A 270 -14.42 -11.46 -21.16
C GLN A 270 -14.73 -12.90 -21.62
N SER A 271 -13.74 -13.78 -21.73
CA SER A 271 -13.99 -15.19 -22.11
C SER A 271 -14.64 -16.01 -21.01
N SER A 272 -14.65 -15.52 -19.76
CA SER A 272 -15.37 -16.12 -18.62
C SER A 272 -16.74 -15.48 -18.37
N MET A 273 -17.11 -14.42 -19.11
CA MET A 273 -18.30 -13.59 -18.85
C MET A 273 -19.64 -14.31 -18.94
N TRP A 274 -19.73 -15.48 -19.59
CA TRP A 274 -21.01 -16.12 -19.95
C TRP A 274 -21.36 -17.38 -19.12
N SER A 275 -20.76 -17.56 -17.95
CA SER A 275 -21.14 -18.62 -17.00
C SER A 275 -22.11 -18.09 -15.95
N GLY A 276 -23.42 -18.34 -16.14
CA GLY A 276 -24.56 -17.81 -15.37
C GLY A 276 -24.63 -18.14 -13.87
N SER A 277 -23.66 -18.85 -13.28
CA SER A 277 -23.58 -19.15 -11.85
C SER A 277 -22.71 -18.19 -11.03
N GLN A 278 -21.96 -17.27 -11.67
CA GLN A 278 -20.99 -16.39 -10.97
C GLN A 278 -21.52 -15.02 -10.53
N GLY A 279 -22.77 -14.65 -10.86
CA GLY A 279 -23.30 -13.31 -10.60
C GLY A 279 -23.38 -12.93 -9.11
N SER A 280 -23.81 -13.87 -8.26
CA SER A 280 -23.92 -13.64 -6.81
C SER A 280 -22.54 -13.49 -6.16
N SER A 281 -21.58 -14.38 -6.46
CA SER A 281 -20.23 -14.32 -5.89
C SER A 281 -19.46 -13.05 -6.28
N ARG A 282 -19.67 -12.54 -7.50
CA ARG A 282 -19.04 -11.29 -7.98
C ARG A 282 -19.59 -10.07 -7.25
N ASN A 283 -20.90 -10.04 -6.98
CA ASN A 283 -21.52 -8.97 -6.20
C ASN A 283 -20.99 -8.95 -4.76
N HIS A 284 -20.86 -10.10 -4.11
CA HIS A 284 -20.26 -10.19 -2.77
C HIS A 284 -18.80 -9.71 -2.75
N HIS A 285 -17.98 -10.11 -3.73
CA HIS A 285 -16.59 -9.65 -3.81
C HIS A 285 -16.50 -8.12 -3.94
N ARG A 286 -17.34 -7.52 -4.79
CA ARG A 286 -17.40 -6.06 -4.96
C ARG A 286 -17.79 -5.36 -3.66
N MET A 287 -18.81 -5.86 -2.96
CA MET A 287 -19.25 -5.32 -1.67
C MET A 287 -18.16 -5.42 -0.60
N ILE A 288 -17.46 -6.55 -0.51
CA ILE A 288 -16.33 -6.73 0.42
C ILE A 288 -15.24 -5.68 0.17
N LEU A 289 -14.90 -5.42 -1.10
CA LEU A 289 -13.93 -4.39 -1.46
C LEU A 289 -14.42 -2.98 -1.13
N ASP A 290 -15.71 -2.69 -1.34
CA ASP A 290 -16.30 -1.40 -0.98
C ASP A 290 -16.22 -1.16 0.54
N VAL A 291 -16.49 -2.18 1.35
CA VAL A 291 -16.30 -2.11 2.81
C VAL A 291 -14.82 -1.92 3.14
N TYR A 292 -13.92 -2.69 2.53
CA TYR A 292 -12.48 -2.55 2.77
C TYR A 292 -12.00 -1.11 2.50
N PHE A 293 -12.38 -0.53 1.37
CA PHE A 293 -12.05 0.86 1.04
C PHE A 293 -12.66 1.85 2.03
N ALA A 294 -13.91 1.63 2.47
CA ALA A 294 -14.52 2.44 3.53
C ALA A 294 -13.70 2.39 4.84
N LEU A 295 -13.17 1.22 5.22
CA LEU A 295 -12.31 1.08 6.40
C LEU A 295 -10.99 1.86 6.26
N ILE A 296 -10.43 1.97 5.05
CA ILE A 296 -9.26 2.84 4.79
C ILE A 296 -9.62 4.29 5.14
N THR A 297 -10.76 4.78 4.64
CA THR A 297 -11.19 6.16 4.91
C THR A 297 -11.48 6.40 6.39
N ILE A 298 -12.09 5.42 7.08
CA ILE A 298 -12.33 5.47 8.52
C ILE A 298 -11.01 5.51 9.31
N GLN A 299 -10.00 4.73 8.92
CA GLN A 299 -8.70 4.80 9.58
C GLN A 299 -8.09 6.20 9.51
N ARG A 300 -8.19 6.88 8.37
CA ARG A 300 -7.74 8.27 8.25
C ARG A 300 -8.53 9.20 9.17
N GLU A 301 -9.84 9.02 9.26
CA GLU A 301 -10.66 9.79 10.21
C GLU A 301 -10.22 9.56 11.66
N ILE A 302 -9.90 8.32 12.04
CA ILE A 302 -9.36 8.00 13.37
C ILE A 302 -7.97 8.63 13.56
N ASN A 303 -7.09 8.58 12.56
CA ASN A 303 -5.79 9.25 12.63
C ASN A 303 -5.95 10.75 12.89
N ARG A 304 -6.85 11.43 12.17
CA ARG A 304 -7.17 12.85 12.41
C ARG A 304 -7.77 13.07 13.79
N TYR A 305 -8.73 12.24 14.20
CA TYR A 305 -9.33 12.29 15.53
C TYR A 305 -8.28 12.15 16.64
N SER A 306 -7.34 11.23 16.50
CA SER A 306 -6.27 10.98 17.47
C SER A 306 -5.21 12.08 17.56
N GLN A 307 -5.13 12.94 16.53
CA GLN A 307 -4.12 14.02 16.41
C GLN A 307 -4.73 15.42 16.52
N GLY A 308 -6.05 15.55 16.42
CA GLY A 308 -6.77 16.82 16.40
C GLY A 308 -6.93 17.48 17.77
N SER A 309 -7.43 18.72 17.77
CA SER A 309 -7.77 19.47 18.98
C SER A 309 -8.94 18.85 19.75
N GLU A 310 -9.07 19.16 21.03
CA GLU A 310 -10.16 18.67 21.88
C GLU A 310 -11.53 19.23 21.48
N GLU A 311 -11.57 20.45 20.95
CA GLU A 311 -12.81 21.17 20.61
C GLU A 311 -13.71 20.41 19.63
N GLN A 312 -13.12 19.68 18.69
CA GLN A 312 -13.86 18.91 17.67
C GLN A 312 -13.89 17.40 17.97
N ALA A 313 -13.18 16.96 19.02
CA ALA A 313 -12.93 15.54 19.27
C ALA A 313 -14.24 14.76 19.49
N LEU A 314 -15.12 15.25 20.36
CA LEU A 314 -16.36 14.52 20.69
C LEU A 314 -17.25 14.28 19.47
N ALA A 315 -17.48 15.31 18.66
CA ALA A 315 -18.31 15.21 17.47
C ALA A 315 -17.70 14.28 16.41
N MET A 316 -16.39 14.38 16.18
CA MET A 316 -15.67 13.49 15.26
C MET A 316 -15.72 12.04 15.74
N GLY A 317 -15.42 11.77 17.01
CA GLY A 317 -15.44 10.42 17.59
C GLY A 317 -16.81 9.75 17.47
N LEU A 318 -17.89 10.47 17.82
CA LEU A 318 -19.26 9.96 17.66
C LEU A 318 -19.65 9.75 16.20
N GLY A 319 -19.14 10.58 15.28
CA GLY A 319 -19.36 10.41 13.84
C GLY A 319 -18.70 9.15 13.31
N ILE A 320 -17.46 8.87 13.73
CA ILE A 320 -16.71 7.67 13.34
C ILE A 320 -17.38 6.42 13.93
N LYS A 321 -17.75 6.44 15.22
CA LYS A 321 -18.45 5.31 15.87
C LYS A 321 -19.73 4.93 15.10
N ARG A 322 -20.56 5.94 14.74
CA ARG A 322 -21.77 5.73 13.93
C ARG A 322 -21.49 5.14 12.55
N LYS A 323 -20.37 5.49 11.91
CA LYS A 323 -19.98 4.89 10.61
C LYS A 323 -19.61 3.41 10.76
N LEU A 324 -18.87 3.06 11.81
CA LEU A 324 -18.53 1.66 12.12
C LEU A 324 -19.78 0.84 12.46
N GLU A 325 -20.68 1.38 13.28
CA GLU A 325 -21.98 0.76 13.60
C GLU A 325 -22.82 0.54 12.33
N ARG A 326 -22.91 1.54 11.45
CA ARG A 326 -23.60 1.41 10.16
C ARG A 326 -23.00 0.30 9.30
N ILE A 327 -21.68 0.20 9.19
CA ILE A 327 -21.04 -0.90 8.45
C ILE A 327 -21.42 -2.25 9.07
N ARG A 328 -21.40 -2.35 10.41
CA ARG A 328 -21.79 -3.57 11.13
C ARG A 328 -23.24 -3.99 10.83
N GLU A 329 -24.16 -3.03 10.80
CA GLU A 329 -25.59 -3.27 10.55
C GLU A 329 -25.89 -3.53 9.06
N GLU A 330 -25.48 -2.63 8.17
CA GLU A 330 -25.80 -2.70 6.73
C GLU A 330 -25.04 -3.81 6.01
N GLN A 331 -23.88 -4.22 6.54
CA GLN A 331 -23.02 -5.25 5.94
C GLN A 331 -22.92 -6.48 6.85
N ALA A 332 -23.97 -6.79 7.61
CA ALA A 332 -24.04 -7.94 8.53
C ALA A 332 -23.61 -9.27 7.86
N PHE A 333 -23.95 -9.46 6.58
CA PHE A 333 -23.55 -10.63 5.79
C PHE A 333 -22.04 -10.88 5.82
N LEU A 334 -21.21 -9.82 5.87
CA LEU A 334 -19.76 -9.92 5.87
C LEU A 334 -19.26 -10.58 7.16
N PHE A 335 -19.85 -10.20 8.29
CA PHE A 335 -19.51 -10.72 9.61
C PHE A 335 -20.03 -12.15 9.77
N GLU A 336 -21.23 -12.44 9.27
CA GLU A 336 -21.78 -13.80 9.21
C GLU A 336 -20.91 -14.72 8.35
N LEU A 337 -20.44 -14.24 7.19
CA LEU A 337 -19.56 -14.98 6.29
C LEU A 337 -18.20 -15.28 6.94
N ALA A 338 -17.63 -14.32 7.69
CA ALA A 338 -16.41 -14.53 8.45
C ALA A 338 -16.63 -15.55 9.60
N ALA A 339 -17.75 -15.44 10.32
CA ALA A 339 -18.09 -16.35 11.41
C ALA A 339 -18.37 -17.78 10.92
N ALA A 340 -19.09 -17.96 9.80
CA ALA A 340 -19.38 -19.29 9.24
C ALA A 340 -18.11 -20.02 8.76
N GLY A 341 -17.13 -19.27 8.22
CA GLY A 341 -15.82 -19.80 7.86
C GLY A 341 -15.07 -20.44 9.03
N THR A 342 -15.31 -19.95 10.25
CA THR A 342 -14.71 -20.52 11.47
C THR A 342 -15.28 -21.89 11.86
N GLN A 343 -16.48 -22.25 11.38
CA GLN A 343 -17.20 -23.43 11.86
C GLN A 343 -17.35 -24.57 10.85
N GLN A 344 -17.33 -24.30 9.54
CA GLN A 344 -17.84 -25.28 8.55
C GLN A 344 -16.89 -25.67 7.40
N GLY A 345 -15.62 -25.27 7.40
CA GLY A 345 -14.69 -25.61 6.31
C GLY A 345 -15.11 -25.07 4.93
N SER A 346 -16.11 -24.17 4.91
CA SER A 346 -16.49 -23.35 3.77
C SER A 346 -15.31 -22.46 3.39
N THR A 347 -15.03 -22.34 2.09
CA THR A 347 -14.00 -21.43 1.56
C THR A 347 -14.50 -19.99 1.68
N THR A 348 -14.48 -19.43 2.88
CA THR A 348 -14.73 -18.00 3.08
C THR A 348 -13.70 -17.18 2.29
N PRO A 349 -14.12 -16.19 1.48
CA PRO A 349 -13.18 -15.37 0.72
C PRO A 349 -12.14 -14.73 1.65
N LEU A 350 -10.85 -14.89 1.35
CA LEU A 350 -9.76 -14.36 2.18
C LEU A 350 -9.91 -12.86 2.45
N MET A 351 -10.35 -12.11 1.44
CA MET A 351 -10.62 -10.68 1.56
C MET A 351 -11.70 -10.36 2.61
N ALA A 352 -12.71 -11.20 2.79
CA ALA A 352 -13.73 -11.00 3.82
C ALA A 352 -13.12 -11.10 5.22
N LEU A 353 -12.30 -12.12 5.47
CA LEU A 353 -11.60 -12.33 6.74
C LEU A 353 -10.64 -11.17 7.05
N VAL A 354 -9.87 -10.73 6.04
CA VAL A 354 -8.98 -9.56 6.17
C VAL A 354 -9.78 -8.30 6.51
N THR A 355 -10.88 -8.03 5.81
CA THR A 355 -11.73 -6.85 6.06
C THR A 355 -12.32 -6.86 7.47
N VAL A 356 -12.85 -8.00 7.95
CA VAL A 356 -13.41 -8.12 9.32
C VAL A 356 -12.31 -7.98 10.38
N THR A 357 -11.12 -8.52 10.13
CA THR A 357 -9.97 -8.35 11.04
C THR A 357 -9.61 -6.86 11.19
N ILE A 358 -9.57 -6.13 10.08
CA ILE A 358 -9.28 -4.68 10.09
C ILE A 358 -10.41 -3.90 10.78
N PHE A 359 -11.67 -4.27 10.56
CA PHE A 359 -12.81 -3.63 11.20
C PHE A 359 -12.67 -3.64 12.73
N HIS A 360 -12.41 -4.80 13.32
CA HIS A 360 -12.24 -4.89 14.78
C HIS A 360 -10.99 -4.17 15.29
N ALA A 361 -9.89 -4.16 14.51
CA ALA A 361 -8.72 -3.36 14.85
C ALA A 361 -9.04 -1.85 14.88
N LEU A 362 -9.91 -1.36 13.99
CA LEU A 362 -10.35 0.04 13.99
C LEU A 362 -11.26 0.38 15.16
N GLU A 363 -12.11 -0.54 15.61
CA GLU A 363 -12.90 -0.36 16.84
C GLU A 363 -12.00 -0.15 18.06
N ILE A 364 -10.97 -1.00 18.21
CA ILE A 364 -9.98 -0.87 19.28
C ILE A 364 -9.19 0.43 19.13
N TYR A 365 -8.71 0.73 17.92
CA TYR A 365 -7.94 1.94 17.67
C TYR A 365 -8.75 3.20 18.00
N LEU A 366 -10.02 3.29 17.57
CA LEU A 366 -10.89 4.40 17.92
C LEU A 366 -11.02 4.57 19.44
N ALA A 367 -11.31 3.49 20.16
CA ALA A 367 -11.47 3.52 21.62
C ALA A 367 -10.19 3.91 22.38
N ARG A 368 -9.01 3.54 21.85
CA ARG A 368 -7.69 3.78 22.47
C ARG A 368 -6.92 4.98 21.88
N SER A 369 -7.56 5.77 21.02
CA SER A 369 -6.87 6.81 20.26
C SER A 369 -6.65 8.13 21.03
N ARG A 370 -7.40 8.37 22.12
CA ARG A 370 -7.32 9.59 22.94
C ARG A 370 -7.43 9.33 24.44
N ASP A 371 -8.63 9.02 24.91
CA ASP A 371 -9.00 9.07 26.33
C ASP A 371 -8.46 7.90 27.15
N SER A 372 -8.03 6.83 26.48
CA SER A 372 -7.37 5.68 27.10
C SER A 372 -6.22 5.19 26.22
N ALA A 373 -5.25 4.54 26.85
CA ALA A 373 -4.06 4.02 26.21
C ALA A 373 -4.27 2.58 25.72
N LEU A 374 -3.53 2.19 24.67
CA LEU A 374 -3.52 0.81 24.17
C LEU A 374 -3.02 -0.13 25.26
N GLY A 375 -3.81 -1.17 25.55
CA GLY A 375 -3.52 -2.15 26.59
C GLY A 375 -3.65 -1.62 28.03
N GLU A 376 -4.40 -0.53 28.26
CA GLU A 376 -4.73 -0.04 29.60
C GLU A 376 -5.79 -0.92 30.28
N LEU A 377 -5.67 -1.11 31.60
CA LEU A 377 -6.64 -1.83 32.45
C LEU A 377 -7.47 -0.87 33.32
N PRO A 378 -8.76 -1.16 33.58
CA PRO A 378 -9.52 -2.31 33.06
C PRO A 378 -9.88 -2.16 31.58
N VAL A 379 -9.94 -3.28 30.85
CA VAL A 379 -10.34 -3.26 29.42
C VAL A 379 -11.84 -3.00 29.31
N PRO A 380 -12.31 -1.96 28.59
CA PRO A 380 -13.73 -1.73 28.37
C PRO A 380 -14.39 -2.92 27.64
N SER A 381 -15.65 -3.20 27.94
CA SER A 381 -16.37 -4.36 27.36
C SER A 381 -16.46 -4.32 25.83
N GLU A 382 -16.60 -3.13 25.24
CA GLU A 382 -16.58 -2.93 23.79
C GLU A 382 -15.22 -3.34 23.19
N VAL A 383 -14.11 -2.93 23.82
CA VAL A 383 -12.74 -3.26 23.40
C VAL A 383 -12.44 -4.75 23.60
N GLN A 384 -12.89 -5.33 24.72
CA GLN A 384 -12.72 -6.75 24.99
C GLN A 384 -13.43 -7.63 23.94
N ARG A 385 -14.64 -7.24 23.53
CA ARG A 385 -15.40 -7.93 22.47
C ARG A 385 -14.66 -7.81 21.13
N ALA A 386 -14.29 -6.60 20.73
CA ALA A 386 -13.56 -6.36 19.48
C ALA A 386 -12.23 -7.13 19.46
N LEU A 387 -11.48 -7.16 20.56
CA LEU A 387 -10.23 -7.93 20.65
C LEU A 387 -10.45 -9.44 20.48
N LYS A 388 -11.48 -10.00 21.12
CA LYS A 388 -11.83 -11.42 20.96
C LYS A 388 -12.15 -11.75 19.50
N ASP A 389 -12.99 -10.94 18.87
CA ASP A 389 -13.43 -11.16 17.49
C ASP A 389 -12.27 -10.95 16.49
N LEU A 390 -11.40 -9.96 16.75
CA LEU A 390 -10.17 -9.73 16.00
C LEU A 390 -9.25 -10.94 16.06
N VAL A 391 -8.84 -11.39 17.25
CA VAL A 391 -7.89 -12.50 17.40
C VAL A 391 -8.44 -13.78 16.78
N THR A 392 -9.74 -14.05 16.98
CA THR A 392 -10.42 -15.19 16.37
C THR A 392 -10.37 -15.11 14.85
N THR A 393 -10.80 -13.99 14.27
CA THR A 393 -10.83 -13.81 12.80
C THR A 393 -9.43 -13.84 12.21
N ALA A 394 -8.44 -13.24 12.87
CA ALA A 394 -7.06 -13.22 12.42
C ALA A 394 -6.46 -14.64 12.37
N TYR A 395 -6.76 -15.48 13.36
CA TYR A 395 -6.34 -16.89 13.39
C TYR A 395 -6.83 -17.64 12.15
N TYR A 396 -8.13 -17.52 11.81
CA TYR A 396 -8.68 -18.14 10.62
C TYR A 396 -8.19 -17.49 9.32
N THR A 397 -7.91 -16.20 9.32
CA THR A 397 -7.32 -15.50 8.16
C THR A 397 -5.97 -16.11 7.79
N VAL A 398 -5.08 -16.30 8.78
CA VAL A 398 -3.75 -16.90 8.56
C VAL A 398 -3.87 -18.34 8.05
N ALA A 399 -4.86 -19.09 8.54
CA ALA A 399 -5.12 -20.45 8.09
C ALA A 399 -5.71 -20.52 6.66
N ALA A 400 -6.47 -19.51 6.25
CA ALA A 400 -7.19 -19.50 4.97
C ALA A 400 -6.31 -19.13 3.77
N GLY A 401 -5.22 -18.40 3.95
CA GLY A 401 -4.35 -18.05 2.83
C GLY A 401 -3.21 -17.07 3.15
N PRO A 402 -2.45 -16.67 2.12
CA PRO A 402 -1.28 -15.83 2.31
C PRO A 402 -1.69 -14.38 2.61
N VAL A 403 -1.43 -13.93 3.83
CA VAL A 403 -1.71 -12.56 4.32
C VAL A 403 -0.52 -11.93 5.04
N GLN A 404 0.61 -12.63 5.03
CA GLN A 404 1.84 -12.27 5.74
C GLN A 404 2.45 -10.95 5.24
N LEU A 405 2.21 -10.58 3.97
CA LEU A 405 2.72 -9.35 3.38
C LEU A 405 1.64 -8.29 3.13
N LEU A 406 0.42 -8.50 3.65
CA LEU A 406 -0.65 -7.49 3.66
C LEU A 406 -0.47 -6.55 4.85
N GLU A 407 -0.01 -5.34 4.58
CA GLU A 407 0.40 -4.36 5.61
C GLU A 407 -0.72 -4.07 6.61
N ARG A 408 -1.97 -3.90 6.14
CA ARG A 408 -3.12 -3.66 7.02
C ARG A 408 -3.45 -4.84 7.93
N PHE A 409 -3.26 -6.06 7.44
CA PHE A 409 -3.45 -7.25 8.26
C PHE A 409 -2.36 -7.34 9.34
N GLN A 410 -1.10 -7.08 8.97
CA GLN A 410 0.02 -7.00 9.92
C GLN A 410 -0.19 -5.88 10.96
N TRP A 411 -0.75 -4.74 10.58
CA TRP A 411 -1.14 -3.67 11.52
C TRP A 411 -2.30 -4.08 12.44
N ALA A 412 -3.29 -4.82 11.95
CA ALA A 412 -4.35 -5.33 12.81
C ALA A 412 -3.81 -6.32 13.87
N LEU A 413 -2.83 -7.16 13.50
CA LEU A 413 -2.10 -7.99 14.45
C LEU A 413 -1.30 -7.16 15.47
N LEU A 414 -0.64 -6.08 15.04
CA LEU A 414 0.02 -5.14 15.95
C LEU A 414 -0.97 -4.59 16.99
N ILE A 415 -2.14 -4.10 16.58
CA ILE A 415 -3.17 -3.58 17.50
C ILE A 415 -3.59 -4.66 18.51
N ALA A 416 -3.89 -5.87 18.04
CA ALA A 416 -4.30 -6.98 18.89
C ALA A 416 -3.20 -7.39 19.89
N GLY A 417 -1.95 -7.44 19.43
CA GLY A 417 -0.81 -7.86 20.25
C GLY A 417 -0.50 -6.90 21.39
N ILE A 418 -0.72 -5.60 21.19
CA ILE A 418 -0.52 -4.58 22.23
C ILE A 418 -1.71 -4.55 23.20
N GLU A 419 -2.94 -4.75 22.70
CA GLU A 419 -4.14 -4.73 23.55
C GLU A 419 -4.28 -5.99 24.40
N THR A 420 -3.85 -7.16 23.90
CA THR A 420 -3.98 -8.43 24.64
C THR A 420 -3.12 -8.47 25.90
N HIS A 421 -3.69 -9.08 26.93
CA HIS A 421 -3.02 -9.42 28.19
C HIS A 421 -2.82 -10.92 28.36
N ASP A 422 -3.38 -11.72 27.44
CA ASP A 422 -3.21 -13.16 27.40
C ASP A 422 -1.83 -13.49 26.79
N PRO A 423 -0.93 -14.15 27.55
CA PRO A 423 0.41 -14.46 27.06
C PRO A 423 0.40 -15.42 25.86
N ILE A 424 -0.55 -16.35 25.79
CA ILE A 424 -0.66 -17.33 24.68
C ILE A 424 -1.04 -16.59 23.39
N HIS A 425 -2.06 -15.72 23.46
CA HIS A 425 -2.44 -14.91 22.30
C HIS A 425 -1.30 -13.98 21.88
N ARG A 426 -0.61 -13.36 22.84
CA ARG A 426 0.52 -12.46 22.55
C ARG A 426 1.64 -13.17 21.80
N ASP A 427 2.00 -14.38 22.24
CA ASP A 427 3.09 -15.16 21.64
C ASP A 427 2.70 -15.63 20.22
N TRP A 428 1.46 -16.07 20.04
CA TRP A 428 0.94 -16.41 18.70
C TRP A 428 0.89 -15.21 17.76
N ILE A 429 0.43 -14.04 18.23
CA ILE A 429 0.41 -12.79 17.43
C ILE A 429 1.84 -12.40 17.04
N SER A 430 2.77 -12.41 18.00
CA SER A 430 4.19 -12.10 17.77
C SER A 430 4.82 -12.99 16.70
N ALA A 431 4.48 -14.29 16.71
CA ALA A 431 4.93 -15.24 15.70
C ALA A 431 4.26 -15.03 14.34
N SER A 432 3.04 -14.50 14.32
CA SER A 432 2.25 -14.26 13.10
C SER A 432 2.57 -12.92 12.41
N ILE A 433 3.22 -11.98 13.12
CA ILE A 433 3.77 -10.77 12.50
C ILE A 433 5.06 -11.15 11.76
N SER A 434 4.97 -11.14 10.43
CA SER A 434 6.04 -11.45 9.49
C SER A 434 6.69 -10.21 8.89
N ASP A 435 6.05 -9.05 9.00
CA ASP A 435 6.64 -7.79 8.57
C ASP A 435 7.75 -7.36 9.55
N PRO A 436 9.02 -7.26 9.12
CA PRO A 436 10.13 -6.94 10.04
C PRO A 436 9.98 -5.57 10.69
N ALA A 437 9.47 -4.57 9.96
CA ALA A 437 9.29 -3.23 10.49
C ALA A 437 8.15 -3.18 11.51
N ILE A 438 7.02 -3.81 11.22
CA ILE A 438 5.90 -3.91 12.16
C ILE A 438 6.28 -4.76 13.38
N LYS A 439 7.08 -5.81 13.19
CA LYS A 439 7.59 -6.64 14.29
C LYS A 439 8.53 -5.87 15.21
N GLY A 440 9.45 -5.09 14.65
CA GLY A 440 10.32 -4.19 15.41
C GLY A 440 9.51 -3.15 16.19
N ILE A 441 8.53 -2.51 15.54
CA ILE A 441 7.62 -1.56 16.21
C ILE A 441 6.82 -2.24 17.33
N PHE A 442 6.30 -3.45 17.10
CA PHE A 442 5.59 -4.23 18.11
C PHE A 442 6.48 -4.47 19.34
N GLN A 443 7.72 -4.91 19.14
CA GLN A 443 8.67 -5.14 20.23
C GLN A 443 9.01 -3.86 21.00
N LEU A 444 9.21 -2.73 20.30
CA LEU A 444 9.43 -1.43 20.92
C LEU A 444 8.23 -0.99 21.77
N MET A 445 7.01 -1.12 21.23
CA MET A 445 5.78 -0.78 21.94
C MET A 445 5.55 -1.67 23.16
N GLN A 446 5.80 -2.98 23.07
CA GLN A 446 5.68 -3.89 24.21
C GLN A 446 6.70 -3.56 25.31
N SER A 447 7.93 -3.21 24.94
CA SER A 447 8.96 -2.85 25.90
C SER A 447 8.66 -1.52 26.62
N ALA A 448 7.98 -0.60 25.93
CA ALA A 448 7.56 0.69 26.48
C ALA A 448 6.18 0.65 27.18
N LYS A 449 5.38 -0.40 26.99
CA LYS A 449 4.05 -0.54 27.57
C LYS A 449 4.17 -0.76 29.09
N GLY A 450 3.76 0.25 29.85
CA GLY A 450 3.65 0.16 31.30
C GLY A 450 2.31 -0.43 31.76
N PRO A 451 2.06 -0.48 33.08
CA PRO A 451 0.78 -0.93 33.65
C PRO A 451 -0.43 -0.11 33.18
N SER A 452 -0.20 1.15 32.81
CA SER A 452 -1.21 2.08 32.28
C SER A 452 -1.36 2.00 30.75
N GLY A 453 -0.79 1.00 30.08
CA GLY A 453 -0.79 0.90 28.63
C GLY A 453 0.19 1.87 27.94
N ILE A 454 0.00 2.07 26.63
CA ILE A 454 0.79 2.99 25.80
C ILE A 454 -0.10 3.95 24.99
N THR A 455 0.12 5.27 25.13
CA THR A 455 -0.67 6.29 24.42
C THR A 455 -0.23 6.42 22.96
N MET A 456 -1.14 6.82 22.07
CA MET A 456 -0.80 7.07 20.66
C MET A 456 0.28 8.13 20.46
N ARG A 457 0.37 9.13 21.35
CA ARG A 457 1.47 10.11 21.36
C ARG A 457 2.82 9.43 21.64
N ALA A 458 2.87 8.49 22.58
CA ALA A 458 4.06 7.72 22.88
C ALA A 458 4.44 6.79 21.73
N VAL A 459 3.47 6.12 21.10
CA VAL A 459 3.69 5.26 19.92
C VAL A 459 4.41 6.03 18.81
N ARG A 460 3.86 7.19 18.41
CA ARG A 460 4.46 8.01 17.33
C ARG A 460 5.84 8.53 17.70
N ARG A 461 6.07 8.86 18.97
CA ARG A 461 7.38 9.27 19.47
C ARG A 461 8.39 8.13 19.37
N LEU A 462 8.04 6.92 19.79
CA LEU A 462 8.94 5.76 19.71
C LEU A 462 9.37 5.47 18.28
N VAL A 463 8.41 5.50 17.34
CA VAL A 463 8.71 5.27 15.92
C VAL A 463 9.59 6.38 15.34
N SER A 464 9.41 7.64 15.78
CA SER A 464 10.24 8.76 15.34
C SER A 464 11.65 8.77 15.93
N VAL A 465 11.83 8.29 17.17
CA VAL A 465 13.12 8.31 17.89
C VAL A 465 14.03 7.14 17.50
N GLY A 466 13.48 6.05 16.96
CA GLY A 466 14.26 4.87 16.55
C GLY A 466 15.45 5.18 15.64
N TYR A 467 15.39 6.29 14.88
CA TYR A 467 16.46 6.74 13.96
C TYR A 467 17.62 7.50 14.63
N ASN A 468 17.46 8.03 15.85
CA ASN A 468 18.47 8.89 16.50
C ASN A 468 19.46 8.12 17.40
N ASN A 469 19.29 6.81 17.54
CA ASN A 469 20.12 5.95 18.42
C ASN A 469 20.85 4.83 17.65
N ILE A 470 20.94 4.93 16.31
CA ILE A 470 21.73 4.02 15.46
C ILE A 470 22.88 4.80 14.83
#